data_AF-A0A7K8E4C9-F1
#
_entry.id   AF-A0A7K8E4C9-F1
#
_cell.length_a   1.000
_cell.length_b   1.000
_cell.length_c   1.000
_cell.angle_alpha   90.00
_cell.angle_beta   90.00
_cell.angle_gamma   90.00
#
_symmetry.space_group_name_H-M   'P 1'
#
loop_
_entity.id
_entity.type
_entity.pdbx_description
1 polymer ?
#
loop_
_entity_poly.entity_id
_entity_poly.type
_entity_poly.pdbx_seq_one_letter_code
_entity_poly.pdbx_strand_id
1 'polypeptide(L)'
;RRNGMIGNIYSMGLALQALEATRKFYAPRKWDCTQAFSVVYAHDYQQPMAMAQVLPALVGRSYLDAAGLDCAATKDMSPSRQLPLSPKLGTHGVPRASIQVHYSITNTLQGKHFHYSTTVTVPSGSTLLQVMEVAAEENPQDFSFQTEQTSWGPFVTSI
;
A
#
# COMPACT_ATOMS: atom_id res chain seq x y z
N ARG A 1 8.09 6.80 21.94
CA ARG A 1 8.13 7.89 20.94
C ARG A 1 8.46 7.23 19.60
N ARG A 2 7.62 7.45 18.58
CA ARG A 2 7.52 6.62 17.35
C ARG A 2 8.88 6.54 16.64
N ASN A 3 9.25 5.34 16.19
CA ASN A 3 10.56 4.91 15.67
C ASN A 3 11.05 5.66 14.40
N GLY A 4 10.92 6.98 14.31
CA GLY A 4 11.19 7.77 13.10
C GLY A 4 10.00 7.91 12.14
N MET A 5 8.87 7.25 12.40
CA MET A 5 7.70 7.25 11.52
C MET A 5 6.81 8.50 11.71
N ILE A 6 6.45 9.13 10.59
CA ILE A 6 5.55 10.28 10.43
C ILE A 6 4.33 9.79 9.64
N GLY A 7 3.18 9.72 10.32
CA GLY A 7 2.01 9.03 9.77
C GLY A 7 2.19 7.52 9.85
N ASN A 8 2.15 6.83 8.71
CA ASN A 8 2.36 5.39 8.55
C ASN A 8 3.43 5.09 7.47
N ILE A 9 3.69 3.80 7.21
CA ILE A 9 4.74 3.38 6.26
C ILE A 9 4.49 3.82 4.81
N TYR A 10 3.22 3.98 4.41
CA TYR A 10 2.82 4.39 3.06
C TYR A 10 2.84 5.91 2.87
N SER A 11 2.64 6.70 3.94
CA SER A 11 2.81 8.16 3.88
C SER A 11 4.28 8.61 3.98
N MET A 12 5.16 7.70 4.39
CA MET A 12 6.51 8.01 4.84
C MET A 12 7.42 8.54 3.75
N GLY A 13 7.32 7.99 2.54
CA GLY A 13 8.05 8.44 1.35
C GLY A 13 7.78 9.90 1.01
N LEU A 14 6.51 10.31 1.04
CA LEU A 14 6.12 11.71 0.79
C LEU A 14 6.54 12.64 1.93
N ALA A 15 6.43 12.18 3.18
CA ALA A 15 6.88 12.95 4.34
C ALA A 15 8.39 13.23 4.31
N LEU A 16 9.21 12.24 3.91
CA LEU A 16 10.65 12.40 3.73
C LEU A 16 10.95 13.49 2.69
N GLN A 17 10.32 13.42 1.51
CA GLN A 17 10.50 14.43 0.46
C GLN A 17 10.12 15.85 0.93
N ALA A 18 8.97 15.97 1.61
CA ALA A 18 8.48 17.27 2.07
C ALA A 18 9.39 17.90 3.12
N LEU A 19 9.86 17.11 4.11
CA LEU A 19 10.74 17.61 5.15
C LEU A 19 12.13 17.94 4.62
N GLU A 20 12.64 17.15 3.69
CA GLU A 20 13.90 17.43 3.01
C GLU A 20 13.87 18.77 2.26
N ALA A 21 12.78 19.05 1.53
CA ALA A 21 12.59 20.31 0.82
C ALA A 21 12.34 21.53 1.74
N THR A 22 11.94 21.30 2.99
CA THR A 22 11.51 22.36 3.94
C THR A 22 12.43 22.51 5.16
N ARG A 23 13.67 22.00 5.08
CA ARG A 23 14.72 22.06 6.12
C ARG A 23 14.81 23.37 6.90
N LYS A 24 14.57 24.52 6.25
CA LYS A 24 14.62 25.85 6.87
C LYS A 24 13.50 26.16 7.89
N PHE A 25 12.42 25.38 7.94
CA PHE A 25 11.20 25.77 8.66
C PHE A 25 10.92 25.01 9.97
N TYR A 26 11.62 23.92 10.27
CA TYR A 26 11.35 23.12 11.48
C TYR A 26 12.38 23.27 12.60
N ALA A 27 13.33 24.20 12.48
CA ALA A 27 14.14 24.62 13.63
C ALA A 27 13.24 25.26 14.71
N PRO A 28 13.47 24.99 16.02
CA PRO A 28 14.59 24.24 16.61
C PRO A 28 14.36 22.72 16.72
N ARG A 29 13.19 22.21 16.33
CA ARG A 29 12.85 20.79 16.46
C ARG A 29 13.58 19.96 15.41
N LYS A 30 14.74 19.44 15.78
CA LYS A 30 15.53 18.55 14.92
C LYS A 30 14.71 17.29 14.57
N TRP A 31 14.57 17.06 13.27
CA TRP A 31 14.06 15.80 12.73
C TRP A 31 15.25 14.90 12.38
N ASP A 32 15.20 13.65 12.84
CA ASP A 32 16.20 12.63 12.53
C ASP A 32 15.85 11.96 11.20
N CYS A 33 16.41 12.49 10.11
CA CYS A 33 16.22 11.96 8.77
C CYS A 33 16.77 10.53 8.65
N THR A 34 17.89 10.21 9.31
CA THR A 34 18.51 8.88 9.27
C THR A 34 17.58 7.84 9.90
N GLN A 35 16.97 8.16 11.04
CA GLN A 35 15.99 7.28 11.68
C GLN A 35 14.78 7.07 10.76
N ALA A 36 14.22 8.14 10.19
CA ALA A 36 13.06 8.05 9.29
C ALA A 36 13.38 7.25 8.00
N PHE A 37 14.56 7.43 7.44
CA PHE A 37 15.06 6.70 6.28
C PHE A 37 15.19 5.20 6.57
N SER A 38 15.71 4.84 7.76
CA SER A 38 15.87 3.42 8.14
C SER A 38 14.55 2.65 8.16
N VAL A 39 13.45 3.32 8.55
CA VAL A 39 12.11 2.72 8.58
C VAL A 39 11.62 2.38 7.18
N VAL A 40 11.78 3.30 6.22
CA VAL A 40 11.34 3.06 4.84
C VAL A 40 12.25 2.07 4.13
N TYR A 41 13.56 2.16 4.35
CA TYR A 41 14.52 1.27 3.71
C TYR A 41 14.33 -0.19 4.12
N ALA A 42 13.95 -0.45 5.38
CA ALA A 42 13.76 -1.79 5.91
C ALA A 42 12.40 -2.43 5.54
N HIS A 43 11.47 -1.68 4.95
CA HIS A 43 10.13 -2.20 4.65
C HIS A 43 10.07 -2.89 3.29
N ASP A 44 9.38 -4.04 3.25
CA ASP A 44 9.13 -4.77 2.02
C ASP A 44 7.86 -4.25 1.33
N TYR A 45 8.04 -3.37 0.34
CA TYR A 45 6.96 -2.80 -0.44
C TYR A 45 6.55 -3.73 -1.59
N GLN A 46 5.35 -4.30 -1.49
CA GLN A 46 4.78 -5.14 -2.54
C GLN A 46 3.83 -4.38 -3.48
N GLN A 47 3.37 -3.18 -3.08
CA GLN A 47 2.41 -2.39 -3.87
C GLN A 47 3.14 -1.37 -4.76
N PRO A 48 2.95 -1.39 -6.11
CA PRO A 48 3.69 -0.53 -7.04
C PRO A 48 3.57 0.99 -6.83
N MET A 49 2.39 1.51 -6.50
CA MET A 49 2.20 2.92 -6.10
C MET A 49 2.87 3.27 -4.78
N ALA A 50 2.88 2.37 -3.79
CA ALA A 50 3.65 2.61 -2.57
C ALA A 50 5.16 2.71 -2.90
N MET A 51 5.66 1.83 -3.77
CA MET A 51 7.02 1.90 -4.29
C MET A 51 7.28 3.22 -5.02
N ALA A 52 6.37 3.65 -5.90
CA ALA A 52 6.50 4.89 -6.67
C ALA A 52 6.57 6.13 -5.76
N GLN A 53 5.84 6.14 -4.63
CA GLN A 53 5.85 7.26 -3.69
C GLN A 53 7.08 7.30 -2.79
N VAL A 54 7.67 6.14 -2.45
CA VAL A 54 8.85 6.08 -1.58
C VAL A 54 10.17 6.17 -2.35
N LEU A 55 10.20 5.70 -3.60
CA LEU A 55 11.42 5.63 -4.41
C LEU A 55 12.16 6.98 -4.52
N PRO A 56 11.51 8.13 -4.78
CA PRO A 56 12.22 9.41 -4.86
C PRO A 56 13.01 9.69 -3.58
N ALA A 57 12.40 9.52 -2.41
CA ALA A 57 13.07 9.73 -1.12
C ALA A 57 14.26 8.76 -0.93
N LEU A 58 14.11 7.50 -1.34
CA LEU A 58 15.17 6.49 -1.25
C LEU A 58 16.39 6.82 -2.11
N VAL A 59 16.20 7.51 -3.24
CA VAL A 59 17.27 7.95 -4.13
C VAL A 59 17.69 9.40 -3.90
N GLY A 60 17.27 10.01 -2.78
CA GLY A 60 17.63 11.39 -2.43
C GLY A 60 17.03 12.45 -3.35
N ARG A 61 15.84 12.18 -3.89
CA ARG A 61 15.07 13.07 -4.78
C ARG A 61 13.71 13.39 -4.19
N SER A 62 13.09 14.41 -4.77
CA SER A 62 11.72 14.81 -4.51
C SER A 62 11.00 15.11 -5.82
N TYR A 63 9.68 15.27 -5.78
CA TYR A 63 8.94 15.74 -6.95
C TYR A 63 9.34 17.15 -7.44
N LEU A 64 10.02 17.95 -6.60
CA LEU A 64 10.55 19.25 -7.05
C LEU A 64 11.71 19.09 -8.05
N ASP A 65 12.39 17.94 -8.05
CA ASP A 65 13.47 17.64 -8.98
C ASP A 65 12.96 17.25 -10.38
N ALA A 66 11.65 17.00 -10.54
CA ALA A 66 11.08 16.50 -11.78
C ALA A 66 11.26 17.47 -12.97
N ALA A 67 11.22 18.78 -12.70
CA ALA A 67 11.40 19.80 -13.75
C ALA A 67 12.85 19.86 -14.29
N GLY A 68 13.82 19.36 -13.53
CA GLY A 68 15.24 19.33 -13.91
C GLY A 68 15.71 18.00 -14.47
N LEU A 69 14.79 17.11 -14.87
CA LEU A 69 15.15 15.77 -15.33
C LEU A 69 15.79 15.83 -16.72
N ASP A 70 17.05 15.41 -16.82
CA ASP A 70 17.73 15.22 -18.09
C ASP A 70 17.41 13.84 -18.68
N CYS A 71 16.47 13.84 -19.63
CA CYS A 71 16.07 12.63 -20.37
C CYS A 71 17.10 12.15 -21.41
N ALA A 72 18.12 12.95 -21.74
CA ALA A 72 19.19 12.52 -22.63
C ALA A 72 20.23 11.70 -21.87
N ALA A 73 20.54 12.08 -20.62
CA ALA A 73 21.45 11.36 -19.74
C ALA A 73 20.96 9.94 -19.37
N THR A 74 19.67 9.64 -19.53
CA THR A 74 19.11 8.30 -19.28
C THR A 74 19.24 7.34 -20.46
N LYS A 75 19.65 7.80 -21.65
CA LYS A 75 19.85 6.94 -22.84
C LYS A 75 21.04 5.99 -22.70
N ASP A 76 22.03 6.35 -21.88
CA ASP A 76 23.22 5.53 -21.62
C ASP A 76 23.02 4.56 -20.43
N MET A 77 21.88 4.62 -19.74
CA MET A 77 21.48 3.55 -18.83
C MET A 77 21.07 2.35 -19.67
N SER A 78 22.02 1.42 -19.82
CA SER A 78 21.75 0.09 -20.36
C SER A 78 20.49 -0.47 -19.70
N PRO A 79 19.53 -1.02 -20.46
CA PRO A 79 18.39 -1.71 -19.86
C PRO A 79 18.99 -2.80 -18.98
N SER A 80 18.89 -2.58 -17.67
CA SER A 80 19.46 -3.46 -16.65
C SER A 80 19.09 -4.88 -17.01
N ARG A 81 20.11 -5.71 -17.27
CA ARG A 81 20.08 -7.17 -17.37
C ARG A 81 18.87 -7.65 -16.59
N GLN A 82 17.82 -8.08 -17.30
CA GLN A 82 16.58 -8.53 -16.69
C GLN A 82 16.97 -9.42 -15.52
N LEU A 83 16.81 -8.90 -14.29
CA LEU A 83 16.86 -9.76 -13.12
C LEU A 83 15.83 -10.83 -13.44
N PRO A 84 16.19 -12.12 -13.38
CA PRO A 84 15.24 -13.18 -13.68
C PRO A 84 13.98 -12.84 -12.91
N LEU A 85 12.87 -12.65 -13.63
CA LEU A 85 11.56 -12.46 -13.02
C LEU A 85 11.50 -13.46 -11.88
N SER A 86 11.37 -12.98 -10.65
CA SER A 86 11.21 -13.83 -9.47
C SER A 86 10.28 -14.95 -9.90
N PRO A 87 10.66 -16.23 -9.68
CA PRO A 87 9.92 -17.35 -10.24
C PRO A 87 8.45 -17.09 -9.96
N LYS A 88 7.62 -17.06 -11.02
CA LYS A 88 6.16 -17.05 -10.84
C LYS A 88 5.92 -18.12 -9.80
N LEU A 89 5.51 -17.72 -8.60
CA LEU A 89 5.38 -18.64 -7.49
C LEU A 89 4.41 -19.70 -8.02
N GLY A 90 4.95 -20.87 -8.34
CA GLY A 90 4.16 -21.92 -8.93
C GLY A 90 3.01 -22.15 -7.98
N THR A 91 1.79 -22.14 -8.50
CA THR A 91 0.59 -22.58 -7.79
C THR A 91 0.68 -24.11 -7.62
N HIS A 92 1.78 -24.61 -7.05
CA HIS A 92 1.89 -25.96 -6.56
C HIS A 92 1.30 -25.94 -5.15
N GLY A 93 0.10 -26.53 -5.06
CA GLY A 93 -0.74 -26.55 -3.89
C GLY A 93 -0.08 -27.24 -2.71
N VAL A 94 0.64 -26.48 -1.91
CA VAL A 94 0.70 -26.76 -0.48
C VAL A 94 -0.69 -26.43 0.05
N PRO A 95 -1.43 -27.39 0.64
CA PRO A 95 -2.71 -27.10 1.29
C PRO A 95 -2.45 -26.05 2.36
N ARG A 96 -2.90 -24.83 2.13
CA ARG A 96 -2.80 -23.77 3.14
C ARG A 96 -3.91 -24.03 4.15
N ALA A 97 -3.57 -24.03 5.44
CA ALA A 97 -4.57 -24.13 6.48
C ALA A 97 -5.63 -23.03 6.28
N SER A 98 -6.91 -23.37 6.44
CA SER A 98 -7.97 -22.37 6.41
C SER A 98 -7.97 -21.55 7.70
N ILE A 99 -8.35 -20.29 7.57
CA ILE A 99 -8.58 -19.37 8.69
C ILE A 99 -10.04 -18.95 8.66
N GLN A 100 -10.58 -18.62 9.84
CA GLN A 100 -11.90 -18.02 9.98
C GLN A 100 -11.75 -16.54 10.31
N VAL A 101 -12.53 -15.71 9.61
CA VAL A 101 -12.54 -14.25 9.78
C VAL A 101 -13.96 -13.82 10.13
N HIS A 102 -14.11 -13.10 11.24
CA HIS A 102 -15.37 -12.41 11.56
C HIS A 102 -15.44 -11.13 10.72
N TYR A 103 -16.37 -11.11 9.76
CA TYR A 103 -16.56 -10.00 8.83
C TYR A 103 -17.88 -9.30 9.12
N SER A 104 -17.82 -7.97 9.25
CA SER A 104 -18.98 -7.14 9.57
C SER A 104 -19.05 -5.92 8.66
N ILE A 105 -20.25 -5.57 8.23
CA ILE A 105 -20.56 -4.33 7.51
C ILE A 105 -21.58 -3.52 8.32
N THR A 106 -21.46 -2.20 8.27
CA THR A 106 -22.29 -1.32 9.08
C THR A 106 -22.53 0.00 8.36
N ASN A 107 -23.79 0.44 8.37
CA ASN A 107 -24.16 1.79 7.97
C ASN A 107 -24.93 2.46 9.12
N THR A 108 -24.33 3.50 9.69
CA THR A 108 -24.95 4.39 10.69
C THR A 108 -25.00 5.85 10.24
N LEU A 109 -24.70 6.12 8.96
CA LEU A 109 -24.46 7.48 8.47
C LEU A 109 -25.63 8.03 7.66
N GLN A 110 -26.08 7.29 6.64
CA GLN A 110 -27.08 7.78 5.69
C GLN A 110 -28.01 6.66 5.20
N GLY A 111 -29.28 7.02 4.93
CA GLY A 111 -30.27 6.07 4.43
C GLY A 111 -30.72 5.07 5.50
N LYS A 112 -30.94 3.81 5.09
CA LYS A 112 -31.36 2.75 6.00
C LYS A 112 -30.16 2.26 6.81
N HIS A 113 -30.25 2.36 8.13
CA HIS A 113 -29.22 1.83 9.01
C HIS A 113 -29.23 0.30 8.97
N PHE A 114 -28.04 -0.30 8.97
CA PHE A 114 -27.88 -1.74 9.05
C PHE A 114 -26.57 -2.12 9.74
N HIS A 115 -26.56 -3.33 10.29
CA HIS A 115 -25.38 -3.99 10.82
C HIS A 115 -25.52 -5.49 10.54
N TYR A 116 -24.66 -6.02 9.68
CA TYR A 116 -24.63 -7.43 9.32
C TYR A 116 -23.25 -8.01 9.62
N SER A 117 -23.22 -9.23 10.12
CA SER A 117 -21.99 -9.94 10.48
C SER A 117 -22.07 -11.40 10.05
N THR A 118 -20.96 -11.95 9.58
CA THR A 118 -20.81 -13.36 9.23
C THR A 118 -19.41 -13.86 9.58
N THR A 119 -19.22 -15.18 9.59
CA THR A 119 -17.90 -15.80 9.74
C THR A 119 -17.53 -16.46 8.44
N VAL A 120 -16.45 -15.98 7.81
CA VAL A 120 -16.01 -16.43 6.49
C VAL A 120 -14.79 -17.33 6.65
N THR A 121 -14.78 -18.49 5.98
CA THR A 121 -13.63 -19.39 5.95
C THR A 121 -12.86 -19.21 4.65
N VAL A 122 -11.58 -18.83 4.74
CA VAL A 122 -10.70 -18.66 3.57
C VAL A 122 -9.34 -19.33 3.78
N PRO A 123 -8.61 -19.71 2.72
CA PRO A 123 -7.24 -20.17 2.85
C PRO A 123 -6.33 -19.14 3.54
N SER A 124 -5.35 -19.59 4.31
CA SER A 124 -4.35 -18.69 4.89
C SER A 124 -3.57 -17.93 3.79
N GLY A 125 -3.35 -16.64 4.03
CA GLY A 125 -2.75 -15.72 3.06
C GLY A 125 -3.72 -15.13 2.04
N SER A 126 -5.03 -15.41 2.14
CA SER A 126 -6.06 -14.68 1.40
C SER A 126 -6.12 -13.21 1.82
N THR A 127 -6.56 -12.35 0.90
CA THR A 127 -6.72 -10.91 1.15
C THR A 127 -8.10 -10.61 1.74
N LEU A 128 -8.28 -9.39 2.25
CA LEU A 128 -9.61 -8.93 2.68
C LEU A 128 -10.62 -8.92 1.51
N LEU A 129 -10.19 -8.63 0.29
CA LEU A 129 -11.07 -8.68 -0.89
C LEU A 129 -11.64 -10.09 -1.09
N GLN A 130 -10.82 -11.14 -0.94
CA GLN A 130 -11.31 -12.52 -1.02
C GLN A 130 -12.35 -12.85 0.06
N VAL A 131 -12.19 -12.31 1.26
CA VAL A 131 -13.18 -12.47 2.35
C VAL A 131 -14.51 -11.82 1.96
N MET A 132 -14.46 -10.63 1.35
CA MET A 132 -15.67 -9.95 0.87
C MET A 132 -16.35 -10.72 -0.27
N GLU A 133 -15.57 -11.25 -1.22
CA GLU A 133 -16.09 -12.06 -2.34
C GLU A 133 -16.81 -13.32 -1.85
N VAL A 134 -16.21 -14.06 -0.91
CA VAL A 134 -16.85 -15.26 -0.33
C VAL A 134 -18.10 -14.89 0.46
N ALA A 135 -18.08 -13.81 1.25
CA ALA A 135 -19.28 -13.35 1.96
C ALA A 135 -20.42 -12.96 1.01
N ALA A 136 -20.09 -12.31 -0.10
CA ALA A 136 -21.05 -11.93 -1.14
C ALA A 136 -21.61 -13.15 -1.89
N GLU A 137 -20.80 -14.20 -2.11
CA GLU A 137 -21.25 -15.46 -2.71
C GLU A 137 -22.20 -16.22 -1.77
N GLU A 138 -21.88 -16.29 -0.47
CA GLU A 138 -22.70 -16.99 0.53
C GLU A 138 -24.01 -16.27 0.86
N ASN A 139 -23.98 -14.94 0.96
CA ASN A 139 -25.17 -14.12 1.19
C ASN A 139 -25.12 -12.81 0.39
N PRO A 140 -25.53 -12.86 -0.89
CA PRO A 140 -25.47 -11.69 -1.77
C PRO A 140 -26.46 -10.59 -1.39
N GLN A 141 -27.51 -10.87 -0.63
CA GLN A 141 -28.50 -9.86 -0.25
C GLN A 141 -27.92 -8.84 0.74
N ASP A 142 -27.05 -9.30 1.65
CA ASP A 142 -26.47 -8.44 2.67
C ASP A 142 -25.04 -8.00 2.32
N PHE A 143 -24.23 -8.84 1.65
CA PHE A 143 -22.80 -8.61 1.50
C PHE A 143 -22.32 -8.33 0.05
N SER A 144 -23.24 -8.12 -0.90
CA SER A 144 -22.84 -7.66 -2.24
C SER A 144 -22.09 -6.33 -2.15
N PHE A 145 -21.11 -6.13 -3.03
CA PHE A 145 -20.34 -4.90 -3.08
C PHE A 145 -19.85 -4.63 -4.50
N GLN A 146 -19.42 -3.39 -4.74
CA GLN A 146 -18.81 -2.97 -5.99
C GLN A 146 -17.42 -2.40 -5.75
N THR A 147 -16.55 -2.57 -6.74
CA THR A 147 -15.20 -2.02 -6.71
C THR A 147 -14.86 -1.28 -7.98
N GLU A 148 -14.03 -0.25 -7.85
CA GLU A 148 -13.38 0.42 -8.96
C GLU A 148 -11.87 0.24 -8.90
N GLN A 149 -11.23 0.06 -10.06
CA GLN A 149 -9.79 -0.08 -10.13
C GLN A 149 -9.12 1.30 -10.00
N THR A 150 -8.20 1.43 -9.05
CA THR A 150 -7.37 2.62 -8.87
C THR A 150 -5.90 2.29 -9.06
N SER A 151 -5.03 3.29 -9.01
CA SER A 151 -3.58 3.08 -8.98
C SER A 151 -3.13 2.28 -7.75
N TRP A 152 -3.87 2.37 -6.64
CA TRP A 152 -3.59 1.63 -5.41
C TRP A 152 -4.15 0.21 -5.40
N GLY A 153 -5.00 -0.15 -6.37
CA GLY A 153 -5.72 -1.41 -6.39
C GLY A 153 -7.24 -1.23 -6.40
N PRO A 154 -8.00 -2.31 -6.15
CA PRO A 154 -9.45 -2.26 -6.07
C PRO A 154 -9.89 -1.43 -4.87
N PHE A 155 -10.75 -0.45 -5.11
CA PHE A 155 -11.36 0.41 -4.11
C PHE A 155 -12.84 0.10 -4.00
N VAL A 156 -13.32 -0.19 -2.80
CA VAL A 156 -14.73 -0.51 -2.55
C VAL A 156 -15.55 0.78 -2.61
N THR A 157 -16.48 0.85 -3.54
CA THR A 157 -17.28 2.07 -3.80
C THR A 157 -18.71 1.96 -3.28
N SER A 158 -19.26 0.75 -3.22
CA SER A 158 -20.61 0.48 -2.72
C SER A 158 -20.66 -0.85 -1.98
N ILE A 159 -21.50 -0.91 -0.96
CA ILE A 159 -21.95 -2.10 -0.22
C ILE A 159 -23.45 -1.96 -0.07
#